data_AF-A0AA36NDC5-F1
#
_entry.id   AF-A0AA36NDC5-F1
#
_cell.length_a   1.000
_cell.length_b   1.000
_cell.length_c   1.000
_cell.angle_alpha   90.00
_cell.angle_beta   90.00
_cell.angle_gamma   90.00
#
_symmetry.space_group_name_H-M   'P 1'
#
loop_
_entity.id
_entity.type
_entity.pdbx_description
1 polymer ?
#
loop_
_entity_poly.entity_id
_entity_poly.type
_entity_poly.pdbx_seq_one_letter_code
_entity_poly.pdbx_strand_id
1 'polypeptide(L)'
;MTSFHGWARLNETSFLLKVQKSNGFQRLIGTYSKAFGVALDDDNLQSFAEEIGRCCLREADDIMFADGPLAAALQEVQHYKQKLVECNLTAMKQITAMRDGCHLSEELKEDTVMFHEPLNYMDEAQQRLVIAVVCDKLRQLERGTAPQSLVDALTRYAEALLKQEEGAGMDELLEVQSGLQKMRVQKKAVQARLEHAETESSLLKKELEDGVPFVTWTTAWPCLKCEALLSMLSWLPRFSCSLTHQEVRSALSETAKAYEELREQEPVWHESIDELRDLSEHQKAEIAQQRVHVEHLVAAVERREAEIEELSAAKDRLEERGAQLEAQLGASDAELSEARQEAQRGQAEAAQLRRSLAEQQRQAQAVAEALRVECVEQQVAKEELRDALQRQTEQQTLLQQSLDVLQARHEALALEAAELQEELRRRNATQTQESQTEICGPDLQQEQGEASQLRVVMEELQMRVRDMIERYRQRFGSEAKEMAADLGMDELLRRLACCDCWLREQTAFQRLYDDGLLRVNRLEQLREKVRRERNKLGLTADRDEVSVLAAVEKSDLRGLRQMLQAGRASNADGIGFGEATQARGLPEARSLGSVSLPTLHTSSSSFPVKNLKLDSSQKGYRRSTKT
;
A
#
# COMPACT_ATOMS: atom_id res chain seq x y z
N MET A 1 -33.44 27.85 13.36
CA MET A 1 -32.20 27.70 14.14
C MET A 1 -32.27 28.63 15.34
N THR A 2 -32.77 28.12 16.47
CA THR A 2 -32.70 28.82 17.76
C THR A 2 -31.24 28.79 18.21
N SER A 3 -30.62 29.96 18.38
CA SER A 3 -29.22 30.04 18.80
C SER A 3 -29.05 29.38 20.17
N PHE A 4 -28.19 28.35 20.20
CA PHE A 4 -27.96 27.50 21.37
C PHE A 4 -27.15 28.21 22.47
N HIS A 5 -26.94 29.52 22.36
CA HIS A 5 -26.23 30.35 23.35
C HIS A 5 -26.95 30.41 24.71
N GLY A 6 -28.27 30.19 24.75
CA GLY A 6 -29.02 30.13 26.02
C GLY A 6 -28.80 28.84 26.82
N TRP A 7 -28.39 27.74 26.17
CA TRP A 7 -28.20 26.43 26.81
C TRP A 7 -26.86 26.32 27.55
N ALA A 8 -25.87 27.11 27.16
CA ALA A 8 -24.50 27.05 27.68
C ALA A 8 -24.39 27.57 29.13
N ARG A 9 -24.94 28.76 29.45
CA ARG A 9 -24.71 29.41 30.75
C ARG A 9 -25.38 28.71 31.96
N LEU A 10 -26.58 28.15 31.77
CA LEU A 10 -27.32 27.48 32.85
C LEU A 10 -26.76 26.07 33.14
N ASN A 11 -26.16 25.41 32.15
CA ASN A 11 -25.55 24.10 32.34
C ASN A 11 -24.10 24.19 32.82
N GLU A 12 -23.36 25.23 32.44
CA GLU A 12 -21.98 25.49 32.88
C GLU A 12 -21.90 25.59 34.41
N THR A 13 -22.72 26.45 35.02
CA THR A 13 -22.78 26.59 36.48
C THR A 13 -23.16 25.29 37.18
N SER A 14 -24.10 24.52 36.61
CA SER A 14 -24.53 23.23 37.16
C SER A 14 -23.43 22.15 37.06
N PHE A 15 -22.64 22.18 35.99
CA PHE A 15 -21.54 21.25 35.74
C PHE A 15 -20.35 21.59 36.65
N LEU A 16 -19.97 22.86 36.75
CA LEU A 16 -18.95 23.33 37.69
C LEU A 16 -19.32 22.96 39.12
N LEU A 17 -20.58 23.17 39.53
CA LEU A 17 -21.08 22.73 40.84
C LEU A 17 -20.98 21.20 41.05
N LYS A 18 -21.21 20.38 40.01
CA LYS A 18 -21.06 18.92 40.09
C LYS A 18 -19.60 18.48 40.18
N VAL A 19 -18.72 19.10 39.41
CA VAL A 19 -17.27 18.82 39.44
C VAL A 19 -16.68 19.26 40.77
N GLN A 20 -17.06 20.42 41.28
CA GLN A 20 -16.64 20.94 42.59
C GLN A 20 -17.09 20.05 43.75
N LYS A 21 -18.30 19.46 43.66
CA LYS A 21 -18.83 18.50 44.64
C LYS A 21 -18.31 17.07 44.45
N SER A 22 -17.53 16.81 43.39
CA SER A 22 -16.95 15.48 43.18
C SER A 22 -15.87 15.20 44.22
N ASN A 23 -16.05 14.10 44.96
CA ASN A 23 -15.06 13.61 45.93
C ASN A 23 -13.68 13.35 45.30
N GLY A 24 -13.64 12.98 44.01
CA GLY A 24 -12.39 12.77 43.29
C GLY A 24 -11.63 14.07 43.05
N PHE A 25 -12.34 15.12 42.65
CA PHE A 25 -11.78 16.45 42.41
C PHE A 25 -11.24 17.07 43.71
N GLN A 26 -12.04 17.00 44.78
CA GLN A 26 -11.65 17.46 46.14
C GLN A 26 -10.37 16.75 46.64
N ARG A 27 -10.25 15.43 46.45
CA ARG A 27 -9.02 14.70 46.81
C ARG A 27 -7.83 15.12 45.96
N LEU A 28 -8.02 15.31 44.66
CA LEU A 28 -6.94 15.62 43.74
C LEU A 28 -6.38 17.02 44.01
N ILE A 29 -7.25 18.00 44.25
CA ILE A 29 -6.85 19.34 44.66
C ILE A 29 -6.24 19.35 46.07
N GLY A 30 -6.81 18.61 47.03
CA GLY A 30 -6.21 18.46 48.37
C GLY A 30 -4.81 17.82 48.33
N THR A 31 -4.55 16.95 47.37
CA THR A 31 -3.21 16.37 47.12
C THR A 31 -2.27 17.42 46.50
N TYR A 32 -2.79 18.23 45.57
CA TYR A 32 -2.03 19.30 44.90
C TYR A 32 -1.63 20.40 45.89
N SER A 33 -2.56 20.91 46.71
CA SER A 33 -2.23 21.92 47.73
C SER A 33 -1.17 21.44 48.72
N LYS A 34 -1.27 20.18 49.17
CA LYS A 34 -0.24 19.57 50.03
C LYS A 34 1.12 19.48 49.34
N ALA A 35 1.15 19.23 48.03
CA ALA A 35 2.39 19.13 47.27
C ALA A 35 3.07 20.49 47.01
N PHE A 36 2.29 21.56 46.86
CA PHE A 36 2.81 22.89 46.49
C PHE A 36 2.84 23.90 47.64
N GLY A 37 2.39 23.53 48.84
CA GLY A 37 2.46 24.38 50.03
C GLY A 37 1.59 25.64 49.97
N VAL A 38 0.66 25.70 49.01
CA VAL A 38 -0.28 26.82 48.88
C VAL A 38 -1.42 26.59 49.86
N ALA A 39 -1.57 27.50 50.82
CA ALA A 39 -2.70 27.50 51.74
C ALA A 39 -4.00 27.64 50.94
N LEU A 40 -4.89 26.66 51.07
CA LEU A 40 -6.21 26.70 50.45
C LEU A 40 -7.17 27.44 51.38
N ASP A 41 -7.25 28.74 51.21
CA ASP A 41 -8.44 29.49 51.51
C ASP A 41 -9.52 29.16 50.45
N ASP A 42 -10.76 28.95 50.92
CA ASP A 42 -11.89 28.46 50.09
C ASP A 42 -12.11 29.31 48.83
N ASP A 43 -11.81 30.61 48.90
CA ASP A 43 -11.94 31.54 47.78
C ASP A 43 -10.90 31.29 46.67
N ASN A 44 -9.65 30.95 47.01
CA ASN A 44 -8.59 30.65 46.03
C ASN A 44 -8.79 29.28 45.39
N LEU A 45 -9.29 28.31 46.16
CA LEU A 45 -9.68 26.99 45.65
C LEU A 45 -10.80 27.11 44.61
N GLN A 46 -11.80 27.94 44.91
CA GLN A 46 -12.93 28.18 44.02
C GLN A 46 -12.50 28.88 42.73
N SER A 47 -11.69 29.94 42.83
CA SER A 47 -11.12 30.62 41.66
C SER A 47 -10.36 29.66 40.74
N PHE A 48 -9.50 28.81 41.31
CA PHE A 48 -8.70 27.86 40.55
C PHE A 48 -9.55 26.77 39.89
N ALA A 49 -10.55 26.23 40.60
CA ALA A 49 -11.46 25.24 40.06
C ALA A 49 -12.33 25.81 38.92
N GLU A 50 -12.80 27.06 39.06
CA GLU A 50 -13.52 27.76 38.00
C GLU A 50 -12.63 28.03 36.79
N GLU A 51 -11.35 28.38 36.98
CA GLU A 51 -10.43 28.68 35.90
C GLU A 51 -10.03 27.40 35.11
N ILE A 52 -9.77 26.29 35.80
CA ILE A 52 -9.59 24.98 35.15
C ILE A 52 -10.86 24.56 34.41
N GLY A 53 -12.02 24.70 35.06
CA GLY A 53 -13.31 24.38 34.44
C GLY A 53 -13.55 25.17 33.15
N ARG A 54 -13.26 26.48 33.16
CA ARG A 54 -13.34 27.34 31.98
C ARG A 54 -12.33 26.94 30.90
N CYS A 55 -11.10 26.57 31.26
CA CYS A 55 -10.10 26.10 30.28
C CYS A 55 -10.53 24.80 29.61
N CYS A 56 -11.00 23.81 30.38
CA CYS A 56 -11.49 22.54 29.83
C CYS A 56 -12.73 22.74 28.95
N LEU A 57 -13.65 23.64 29.34
CA LEU A 57 -14.82 23.96 28.53
C LEU A 57 -14.45 24.70 27.24
N ARG A 58 -13.48 25.63 27.27
CA ARG A 58 -12.99 26.28 26.05
C ARG A 58 -12.31 25.30 25.10
N GLU A 59 -11.45 24.41 25.59
CA GLU A 59 -10.86 23.39 24.71
C GLU A 59 -11.92 22.42 24.17
N ALA A 60 -12.90 22.03 24.99
CA ALA A 60 -14.01 21.21 24.52
C ALA A 60 -14.83 21.96 23.46
N ASP A 61 -15.08 23.26 23.65
CA ASP A 61 -15.78 24.10 22.67
C ASP A 61 -14.95 24.31 21.40
N ASP A 62 -13.62 24.47 21.47
CA ASP A 62 -12.74 24.60 20.29
C ASP A 62 -12.62 23.28 19.52
N ILE A 63 -12.73 22.13 20.21
CA ILE A 63 -12.76 20.80 19.57
C ILE A 63 -14.13 20.52 18.95
N MET A 64 -15.21 20.90 19.64
CA MET A 64 -16.59 20.58 19.25
C MET A 64 -17.25 21.62 18.34
N PHE A 65 -16.84 22.88 18.40
CA PHE A 65 -17.43 24.01 17.69
C PHE A 65 -16.34 24.85 16.99
N ALA A 66 -16.72 25.49 15.88
CA ALA A 66 -15.88 26.34 15.03
C ALA A 66 -14.66 25.65 14.38
N ASP A 67 -14.87 25.07 13.19
CA ASP A 67 -13.83 24.50 12.31
C ASP A 67 -12.83 23.53 12.97
N GLY A 68 -13.14 23.08 14.19
CA GLY A 68 -12.31 22.18 14.97
C GLY A 68 -12.17 20.80 14.33
N PRO A 69 -11.20 20.01 14.80
CA PRO A 69 -10.87 18.72 14.21
C PRO A 69 -12.05 17.75 14.15
N LEU A 70 -13.00 17.83 15.09
CA LEU A 70 -14.21 16.99 15.07
C LEU A 70 -15.19 17.45 13.98
N ALA A 71 -15.37 18.75 13.79
CA ALA A 71 -16.22 19.30 12.74
C ALA A 71 -15.65 18.97 11.34
N ALA A 72 -14.33 19.10 11.17
CA ALA A 72 -13.63 18.69 9.94
C ALA A 72 -13.79 17.19 9.67
N ALA A 73 -13.61 16.33 10.67
CA ALA A 73 -13.81 14.89 10.54
C ALA A 73 -15.26 14.53 10.18
N LEU A 74 -16.25 15.21 10.77
CA LEU A 74 -17.66 15.00 10.44
C LEU A 74 -18.00 15.45 9.01
N GLN A 75 -17.42 16.56 8.54
CA GLN A 75 -17.56 17.01 7.15
C GLN A 75 -16.93 16.00 6.17
N GLU A 76 -15.75 15.47 6.47
CA GLU A 76 -15.11 14.41 5.65
C GLU A 76 -15.96 13.14 5.61
N VAL A 77 -16.47 12.68 6.75
CA VAL A 77 -17.38 11.52 6.80
C VAL A 77 -18.63 11.76 5.95
N GLN A 78 -19.19 12.97 5.98
CA GLN A 78 -20.35 13.33 5.17
C GLN A 78 -20.03 13.38 3.67
N HIS A 79 -18.85 13.89 3.30
CA HIS A 79 -18.34 13.87 1.92
C HIS A 79 -18.15 12.44 1.39
N TYR A 80 -17.55 11.55 2.17
CA TYR A 80 -17.40 10.14 1.78
C TYR A 80 -18.74 9.43 1.65
N LYS A 81 -19.71 9.74 2.50
CA LYS A 81 -21.09 9.22 2.35
C LYS A 81 -21.73 9.67 1.04
N GLN A 82 -21.55 10.92 0.63
CA GLN A 82 -22.07 11.43 -0.64
C GLN A 82 -21.41 10.74 -1.83
N LYS A 83 -20.08 10.61 -1.83
CA LYS A 83 -19.34 9.87 -2.87
C LYS A 83 -19.77 8.42 -2.99
N LEU A 84 -19.98 7.74 -1.86
CA LEU A 84 -20.41 6.34 -1.84
C LEU A 84 -21.82 6.17 -2.43
N VAL A 85 -22.73 7.10 -2.14
CA VAL A 85 -24.06 7.14 -2.76
C VAL A 85 -23.96 7.37 -4.28
N GLU A 86 -23.10 8.28 -4.72
CA GLU A 86 -22.87 8.57 -6.13
C GLU A 86 -22.30 7.36 -6.89
N CYS A 87 -21.25 6.72 -6.36
CA CYS A 87 -20.69 5.49 -6.92
C CYS A 87 -21.72 4.37 -7.04
N ASN A 88 -22.53 4.14 -5.99
CA ASN A 88 -23.58 3.14 -6.01
C ASN A 88 -24.65 3.44 -7.06
N LEU A 89 -25.00 4.72 -7.23
CA LEU A 89 -26.03 5.15 -8.18
C LEU A 89 -25.52 5.01 -9.63
N THR A 90 -24.24 5.29 -9.88
CA THR A 90 -23.58 5.04 -11.17
C THR A 90 -23.48 3.55 -11.48
N ALA A 91 -23.06 2.73 -10.52
CA ALA A 91 -23.02 1.27 -10.69
C ALA A 91 -24.41 0.69 -10.95
N MET A 92 -25.45 1.17 -10.24
CA MET A 92 -26.83 0.76 -10.50
C MET A 92 -27.31 1.14 -11.90
N LYS A 93 -26.97 2.35 -12.39
CA LYS A 93 -27.30 2.78 -13.75
C LYS A 93 -26.64 1.87 -14.79
N GLN A 94 -25.37 1.54 -14.61
CA GLN A 94 -24.63 0.63 -15.50
C GLN A 94 -25.22 -0.78 -15.48
N ILE A 95 -25.51 -1.35 -14.30
CA ILE A 95 -26.16 -2.67 -14.18
C ILE A 95 -27.54 -2.66 -14.84
N THR A 96 -28.30 -1.58 -14.69
CA THR A 96 -29.62 -1.45 -15.33
C THR A 96 -29.49 -1.35 -16.84
N ALA A 97 -28.54 -0.55 -17.35
CA ALA A 97 -28.26 -0.44 -18.79
C ALA A 97 -27.79 -1.77 -19.41
N MET A 98 -26.95 -2.53 -18.70
CA MET A 98 -26.56 -3.89 -19.10
C MET A 98 -27.77 -4.84 -19.11
N ARG A 99 -28.62 -4.78 -18.08
CA ARG A 99 -29.79 -5.65 -17.95
C ARG A 99 -30.85 -5.37 -19.02
N ASP A 100 -31.02 -4.12 -19.40
CA ASP A 100 -32.01 -3.70 -20.39
C ASP A 100 -31.55 -3.95 -21.84
N GLY A 101 -30.35 -4.52 -22.04
CA GLY A 101 -29.89 -5.03 -23.34
C GLY A 101 -29.57 -3.94 -24.38
N CYS A 102 -29.45 -2.67 -23.97
CA CYS A 102 -29.25 -1.52 -24.86
C CYS A 102 -27.83 -1.40 -25.45
N HIS A 103 -26.94 -2.39 -25.31
CA HIS A 103 -25.54 -2.32 -25.77
C HIS A 103 -25.12 -3.48 -26.70
N LEU A 104 -26.06 -4.10 -27.42
CA LEU A 104 -25.76 -5.26 -28.27
C LEU A 104 -25.15 -4.92 -29.65
N SER A 105 -24.92 -3.67 -30.06
CA SER A 105 -24.55 -3.40 -31.46
C SER A 105 -23.46 -2.38 -31.79
N GLU A 106 -22.73 -1.82 -30.83
CA GLU A 106 -21.56 -1.01 -31.18
C GLU A 106 -20.39 -1.38 -30.27
N GLU A 107 -19.26 -1.68 -30.93
CA GLU A 107 -17.95 -1.94 -30.34
C GLU A 107 -17.77 -1.22 -29.02
N LEU A 108 -17.62 -2.01 -27.96
CA LEU A 108 -17.11 -1.56 -26.66
C LEU A 108 -15.69 -1.03 -26.88
N LYS A 109 -15.58 0.23 -27.31
CA LYS A 109 -14.37 1.03 -27.13
C LYS A 109 -14.13 1.14 -25.64
N GLU A 110 -13.27 0.25 -25.12
CA GLU A 110 -12.30 0.43 -24.03
C GLU A 110 -12.60 1.42 -22.88
N ASP A 111 -13.86 1.72 -22.57
CA ASP A 111 -14.30 2.08 -21.23
C ASP A 111 -14.28 0.77 -20.43
N THR A 112 -13.04 0.35 -20.18
CA THR A 112 -12.66 -0.73 -19.29
C THR A 112 -13.42 -0.47 -18.01
N VAL A 113 -14.48 -1.23 -17.79
CA VAL A 113 -15.17 -1.30 -16.52
C VAL A 113 -14.11 -1.76 -15.52
N MET A 114 -13.42 -0.80 -14.92
CA MET A 114 -12.65 -1.01 -13.72
C MET A 114 -13.68 -1.39 -12.68
N PHE A 115 -13.96 -2.69 -12.58
CA PHE A 115 -14.54 -3.26 -11.39
C PHE A 115 -13.57 -2.92 -10.27
N HIS A 116 -13.82 -1.79 -9.63
CA HIS A 116 -13.19 -1.39 -8.39
C HIS A 116 -13.36 -2.57 -7.46
N GLU A 117 -12.30 -3.36 -7.27
CA GLU A 117 -12.30 -4.56 -6.46
C GLU A 117 -12.96 -4.22 -5.11
N PRO A 118 -14.21 -4.66 -4.86
CA PRO A 118 -15.00 -4.12 -3.75
C PRO A 118 -14.33 -4.37 -2.39
N LEU A 119 -13.48 -5.40 -2.35
CA LEU A 119 -12.67 -5.77 -1.19
C LEU A 119 -11.58 -4.74 -0.85
N ASN A 120 -11.08 -3.97 -1.82
CA ASN A 120 -10.02 -2.98 -1.59
C ASN A 120 -10.51 -1.69 -0.93
N TYR A 121 -11.82 -1.44 -0.98
CA TYR A 121 -12.45 -0.26 -0.38
C TYR A 121 -13.16 -0.57 0.93
N MET A 122 -13.18 -1.83 1.34
CA MET A 122 -13.69 -2.27 2.63
C MET A 122 -12.62 -2.10 3.71
N ASP A 123 -13.05 -1.78 4.93
CA ASP A 123 -12.15 -1.88 6.07
C ASP A 123 -11.76 -3.36 6.32
N GLU A 124 -10.63 -3.59 6.99
CA GLU A 124 -10.08 -4.94 7.17
C GLU A 124 -11.08 -5.88 7.88
N ALA A 125 -11.93 -5.32 8.75
CA ALA A 125 -12.95 -6.07 9.46
C ALA A 125 -14.07 -6.56 8.52
N GLN A 126 -14.56 -5.69 7.64
CA GLN A 126 -15.55 -6.01 6.60
C GLN A 126 -14.98 -6.99 5.57
N GLN A 127 -13.72 -6.80 5.15
CA GLN A 127 -13.06 -7.72 4.23
C GLN A 127 -12.95 -9.13 4.81
N ARG A 128 -12.53 -9.25 6.08
CA ARG A 128 -12.49 -10.53 6.81
C ARG A 128 -13.89 -11.15 6.94
N LEU A 129 -14.92 -10.34 7.20
CA LEU A 129 -16.30 -10.82 7.27
C LEU A 129 -16.78 -11.36 5.92
N VAL A 130 -16.54 -10.63 4.83
CA VAL A 130 -16.93 -11.07 3.47
C VAL A 130 -16.22 -12.36 3.09
N ILE A 131 -14.90 -12.46 3.33
CA ILE A 131 -14.14 -13.69 3.08
C ILE A 131 -14.67 -14.85 3.92
N ALA A 132 -14.96 -14.62 5.20
CA ALA A 132 -15.52 -15.64 6.08
C ALA A 132 -16.90 -16.15 5.58
N VAL A 133 -17.76 -15.24 5.12
CA VAL A 133 -19.06 -15.59 4.53
C VAL A 133 -18.88 -16.39 3.24
N VAL A 134 -17.97 -15.98 2.35
CA VAL A 134 -17.67 -16.71 1.11
C VAL A 134 -17.14 -18.11 1.40
N CYS A 135 -16.19 -18.25 2.33
CA CYS A 135 -15.68 -19.55 2.75
C CYS A 135 -16.78 -20.45 3.34
N ASP A 136 -17.70 -19.89 4.12
CA ASP A 136 -18.84 -20.64 4.65
C ASP A 136 -19.79 -21.11 3.54
N LYS A 137 -20.05 -20.26 2.53
CA LYS A 137 -20.84 -20.65 1.35
C LYS A 137 -20.18 -21.72 0.49
N LEU A 138 -18.86 -21.67 0.32
CA LEU A 138 -18.11 -22.72 -0.36
C LEU A 138 -18.18 -24.05 0.39
N ARG A 139 -18.03 -24.04 1.73
CA ARG A 139 -18.22 -25.24 2.54
C ARG A 139 -19.65 -25.80 2.46
N GLN A 140 -20.66 -24.93 2.40
CA GLN A 140 -22.04 -25.35 2.20
C GLN A 140 -22.24 -26.02 0.84
N LEU A 141 -21.60 -25.53 -0.22
CA LEU A 141 -21.61 -26.16 -1.54
C LEU A 141 -20.93 -27.53 -1.52
N GLU A 142 -19.73 -27.62 -0.93
CA GLU A 142 -18.99 -28.89 -0.80
C GLU A 142 -19.77 -29.96 -0.03
N ARG A 143 -20.52 -29.55 1.00
CA ARG A 143 -21.33 -30.45 1.83
C ARG A 143 -22.70 -30.76 1.24
N GLY A 144 -23.07 -30.14 0.12
CA GLY A 144 -24.42 -30.26 -0.46
C GLY A 144 -25.51 -29.64 0.43
N THR A 145 -25.16 -28.73 1.33
CA THR A 145 -26.10 -28.02 2.22
C THR A 145 -26.35 -26.57 1.78
N ALA A 146 -25.85 -26.18 0.61
CA ALA A 146 -26.09 -24.87 0.04
C ALA A 146 -27.58 -24.65 -0.28
N PRO A 147 -28.12 -23.43 -0.06
CA PRO A 147 -29.46 -23.09 -0.49
C PRO A 147 -29.62 -23.26 -2.01
N GLN A 148 -30.74 -23.84 -2.46
CA GLN A 148 -30.99 -24.09 -3.89
C GLN A 148 -30.86 -22.84 -4.75
N SER A 149 -31.24 -21.67 -4.23
CA SER A 149 -31.09 -20.39 -4.93
C SER A 149 -29.65 -20.03 -5.28
N LEU A 150 -28.68 -20.43 -4.44
CA LEU A 150 -27.25 -20.21 -4.70
C LEU A 150 -26.75 -21.20 -5.76
N VAL A 151 -27.16 -22.46 -5.66
CA VAL A 151 -26.83 -23.50 -6.64
C VAL A 151 -27.35 -23.09 -8.01
N ASP A 152 -28.63 -22.73 -8.13
CA ASP A 152 -29.25 -22.29 -9.37
C ASP A 152 -28.55 -21.05 -9.96
N ALA A 153 -28.12 -20.11 -9.12
CA ALA A 153 -27.39 -18.92 -9.57
C ALA A 153 -26.01 -19.28 -10.15
N LEU A 154 -25.27 -20.18 -9.49
CA LEU A 154 -23.97 -20.66 -9.97
C LEU A 154 -24.12 -21.50 -11.24
N THR A 155 -25.15 -22.35 -11.33
CA THR A 155 -25.45 -23.13 -12.53
C THR A 155 -25.78 -22.22 -13.71
N ARG A 156 -26.64 -21.20 -13.53
CA ARG A 156 -26.94 -20.23 -14.59
C ARG A 156 -25.70 -19.45 -15.03
N TYR A 157 -24.82 -19.11 -14.09
CA TYR A 157 -23.57 -18.43 -14.40
C TYR A 157 -22.60 -19.33 -15.18
N ALA A 158 -22.45 -20.60 -14.77
CA ALA A 158 -21.66 -21.58 -15.49
C ALA A 158 -22.22 -21.85 -16.90
N GLU A 159 -23.54 -21.97 -17.05
CA GLU A 159 -24.19 -22.08 -18.36
C GLU A 159 -23.99 -20.83 -19.23
N ALA A 160 -23.98 -19.63 -18.63
CA ALA A 160 -23.71 -18.40 -19.35
C ALA A 160 -22.25 -18.33 -19.81
N LEU A 161 -21.29 -18.75 -18.98
CA LEU A 161 -19.87 -18.86 -19.35
C LEU A 161 -19.66 -19.88 -20.48
N LEU A 162 -20.28 -21.06 -20.38
CA LEU A 162 -20.21 -22.07 -21.44
C LEU A 162 -20.80 -21.56 -22.75
N LYS A 163 -21.92 -20.85 -22.71
CA LYS A 163 -22.51 -20.21 -23.91
C LYS A 163 -21.64 -19.09 -24.47
N GLN A 164 -20.83 -18.42 -23.64
CA GLN A 164 -19.90 -17.38 -24.08
C GLN A 164 -18.66 -18.00 -24.75
N GLU A 165 -18.20 -19.17 -24.28
CA GLU A 165 -17.09 -19.92 -24.89
C GLU A 165 -17.51 -20.66 -26.17
N GLU A 166 -18.73 -21.19 -26.23
CA GLU A 166 -19.25 -21.89 -27.41
C GLU A 166 -19.67 -20.94 -28.55
N GLY A 167 -19.95 -19.67 -28.25
CA GLY A 167 -20.46 -18.69 -29.24
C GLY A 167 -19.40 -17.93 -30.04
N ALA A 168 -18.15 -17.84 -29.57
CA ALA A 168 -17.11 -16.99 -30.19
C ALA A 168 -15.83 -17.74 -30.58
N GLY A 169 -15.70 -19.03 -30.22
CA GLY A 169 -14.41 -19.72 -30.31
C GLY A 169 -14.10 -20.32 -31.68
N MET A 170 -14.96 -21.18 -32.21
CA MET A 170 -14.53 -22.12 -33.25
C MET A 170 -14.90 -21.71 -34.68
N ASP A 171 -16.11 -21.16 -34.88
CA ASP A 171 -16.56 -20.72 -36.20
C ASP A 171 -15.88 -19.43 -36.64
N GLU A 172 -15.64 -18.47 -35.74
CA GLU A 172 -14.83 -17.28 -36.04
C GLU A 172 -13.36 -17.65 -36.30
N LEU A 173 -12.78 -18.61 -35.58
CA LEU A 173 -11.42 -19.11 -35.88
C LEU A 173 -11.35 -19.82 -37.23
N LEU A 174 -12.36 -20.62 -37.59
CA LEU A 174 -12.46 -21.27 -38.91
C LEU A 174 -12.68 -20.25 -40.03
N GLU A 175 -13.46 -19.19 -39.78
CA GLU A 175 -13.71 -18.12 -40.73
C GLU A 175 -12.45 -17.24 -40.93
N VAL A 176 -11.73 -16.93 -39.86
CA VAL A 176 -10.42 -16.25 -39.92
C VAL A 176 -9.36 -17.11 -40.60
N GLN A 177 -9.33 -18.42 -40.32
CA GLN A 177 -8.41 -19.35 -40.98
C GLN A 177 -8.73 -19.50 -42.47
N SER A 178 -10.02 -19.59 -42.83
CA SER A 178 -10.52 -19.58 -44.20
C SER A 178 -10.16 -18.26 -44.92
N GLY A 179 -10.31 -17.12 -44.24
CA GLY A 179 -9.93 -15.80 -44.72
C GLY A 179 -8.43 -15.68 -44.99
N LEU A 180 -7.58 -16.13 -44.05
CA LEU A 180 -6.13 -16.18 -44.20
C LEU A 180 -5.71 -17.09 -45.37
N GLN A 181 -6.38 -18.22 -45.56
CA GLN A 181 -6.07 -19.13 -46.64
C GLN A 181 -6.48 -18.57 -48.00
N LYS A 182 -7.63 -17.89 -48.09
CA LYS A 182 -8.04 -17.12 -49.29
C LYS A 182 -7.05 -16.00 -49.61
N MET A 183 -6.61 -15.24 -48.62
CA MET A 183 -5.62 -14.16 -48.79
C MET A 183 -4.27 -14.71 -49.27
N ARG A 184 -3.82 -15.87 -48.76
CA ARG A 184 -2.59 -16.53 -49.25
C ARG A 184 -2.69 -16.98 -50.70
N VAL A 185 -3.85 -17.48 -51.13
CA VAL A 185 -4.10 -17.87 -52.53
C VAL A 185 -4.13 -16.63 -53.43
N GLN A 186 -4.80 -15.55 -53.00
CA GLN A 186 -4.82 -14.28 -53.73
C GLN A 186 -3.42 -13.67 -53.85
N LYS A 187 -2.62 -13.68 -52.78
CA LYS A 187 -1.22 -13.22 -52.83
C LYS A 187 -0.40 -13.98 -53.87
N LYS A 188 -0.51 -15.32 -53.89
CA LYS A 188 0.18 -16.16 -54.89
C LYS A 188 -0.30 -15.89 -56.31
N ALA A 189 -1.61 -15.68 -56.51
CA ALA A 189 -2.16 -15.35 -57.82
C ALA A 189 -1.69 -13.98 -58.33
N VAL A 190 -1.58 -12.99 -57.44
CA VAL A 190 -1.04 -11.66 -57.77
C VAL A 190 0.45 -11.74 -58.08
N GLN A 191 1.23 -12.50 -57.30
CA GLN A 191 2.66 -12.73 -57.58
C GLN A 191 2.87 -13.40 -58.94
N ALA A 192 2.10 -14.44 -59.27
CA ALA A 192 2.21 -15.11 -60.56
C ALA A 192 1.84 -14.18 -61.74
N ARG A 193 0.86 -13.27 -61.56
CA ARG A 193 0.51 -12.26 -62.57
C ARG A 193 1.62 -11.23 -62.74
N LEU A 194 2.26 -10.83 -61.65
CA LEU A 194 3.38 -9.90 -61.67
C LEU A 194 4.59 -10.50 -62.40
N GLU A 195 4.98 -11.73 -62.05
CA GLU A 195 6.06 -12.46 -62.73
C GLU A 195 5.75 -12.63 -64.22
N HIS A 196 4.50 -12.96 -64.58
CA HIS A 196 4.10 -13.06 -65.98
C HIS A 196 4.22 -11.71 -66.72
N ALA A 197 3.73 -10.62 -66.12
CA ALA A 197 3.84 -9.28 -66.70
C ALA A 197 5.29 -8.82 -66.83
N GLU A 198 6.16 -9.15 -65.86
CA GLU A 198 7.60 -8.88 -65.94
C GLU A 198 8.26 -9.67 -67.08
N THR A 199 7.87 -10.94 -67.27
CA THR A 199 8.38 -11.74 -68.40
C THR A 199 7.92 -11.19 -69.75
N GLU A 200 6.65 -10.81 -69.89
CA GLU A 200 6.13 -10.17 -71.11
C GLU A 200 6.80 -8.82 -71.39
N SER A 201 6.97 -7.98 -70.37
CA SER A 201 7.70 -6.71 -70.51
C SER A 201 9.15 -6.94 -70.94
N SER A 202 9.82 -7.95 -70.39
CA SER A 202 11.19 -8.30 -70.80
C SER A 202 11.28 -8.83 -72.23
N LEU A 203 10.28 -9.58 -72.68
CA LEU A 203 10.18 -10.07 -74.06
C LEU A 203 9.91 -8.91 -75.03
N LEU A 204 8.95 -8.04 -74.72
CA LEU A 204 8.64 -6.85 -75.53
C LEU A 204 9.83 -5.90 -75.61
N LYS A 205 10.55 -5.71 -74.50
CA LYS A 205 11.78 -4.90 -74.49
C LYS A 205 12.85 -5.51 -75.38
N LYS A 206 13.00 -6.84 -75.34
CA LYS A 206 13.94 -7.55 -76.20
C LYS A 206 13.52 -7.53 -77.66
N GLU A 207 12.24 -7.63 -77.97
CA GLU A 207 11.71 -7.46 -79.33
C GLU A 207 11.87 -6.02 -79.84
N LEU A 208 11.82 -5.02 -78.96
CA LEU A 208 12.10 -3.62 -79.29
C LEU A 208 13.61 -3.41 -79.57
N GLU A 209 14.47 -4.03 -78.77
CA GLU A 209 15.93 -4.00 -78.94
C GLU A 209 16.41 -4.78 -80.17
N ASP A 210 15.78 -5.92 -80.47
CA ASP A 210 16.14 -6.80 -81.59
C ASP A 210 15.41 -6.42 -82.91
N GLY A 211 14.24 -5.77 -82.83
CA GLY A 211 13.35 -5.49 -83.97
C GLY A 211 13.50 -4.11 -84.61
N VAL A 212 14.23 -3.18 -83.98
CA VAL A 212 14.52 -1.86 -84.56
C VAL A 212 16.01 -1.76 -84.87
N PRO A 213 16.45 -2.11 -86.09
CA PRO A 213 17.72 -1.60 -86.57
C PRO A 213 17.58 -0.08 -86.57
N PHE A 214 18.26 0.56 -85.61
CA PHE A 214 18.44 2.00 -85.54
C PHE A 214 19.27 2.42 -86.77
N VAL A 215 18.64 2.44 -87.93
CA VAL A 215 19.19 3.02 -89.14
C VAL A 215 19.07 4.53 -88.96
N THR A 216 20.18 5.13 -88.58
CA THR A 216 20.37 6.57 -88.50
C THR A 216 20.24 7.20 -89.90
N TRP A 217 19.00 7.42 -90.35
CA TRP A 217 18.68 8.16 -91.58
C TRP A 217 18.75 9.69 -91.40
N THR A 218 19.66 10.18 -90.56
CA THR A 218 19.92 11.62 -90.41
C THR A 218 21.36 11.91 -90.80
N THR A 219 21.61 11.97 -92.11
CA THR A 219 22.54 12.86 -92.84
C THR A 219 22.97 12.21 -94.15
N ALA A 220 22.14 12.22 -95.19
CA ALA A 220 22.58 12.19 -96.60
C ALA A 220 21.37 12.23 -97.56
N TRP A 221 20.72 13.38 -97.69
CA TRP A 221 19.97 13.69 -98.91
C TRP A 221 20.40 15.07 -99.39
N PRO A 222 21.41 15.17 -100.28
CA PRO A 222 21.56 16.33 -101.13
C PRO A 222 20.48 16.24 -102.20
N CYS A 223 19.58 17.23 -102.16
CA CYS A 223 18.81 17.76 -103.27
C CYS A 223 19.46 17.43 -104.63
N LEU A 224 18.89 16.44 -105.35
CA LEU A 224 19.05 16.26 -106.79
C LEU A 224 18.40 17.48 -107.46
N LYS A 225 19.17 18.56 -107.53
CA LYS A 225 18.87 19.70 -108.40
C LYS A 225 18.82 19.20 -109.84
N CYS A 226 17.66 19.44 -110.44
CA CYS A 226 17.39 19.31 -111.87
C CYS A 226 18.16 20.36 -112.70
N GLU A 227 19.49 20.38 -112.66
CA GLU A 227 20.33 21.22 -113.54
C GLU A 227 21.05 20.43 -114.64
N ALA A 228 20.87 19.09 -114.71
CA ALA A 228 21.54 18.23 -115.69
C ALA A 228 20.74 17.90 -116.96
N LEU A 229 19.49 18.38 -117.10
CA LEU A 229 18.67 18.16 -118.31
C LEU A 229 18.58 19.39 -119.25
N LEU A 230 19.22 20.51 -118.90
CA LEU A 230 19.32 21.69 -119.77
C LEU A 230 20.68 21.83 -120.50
N SER A 231 21.66 20.95 -120.23
CA SER A 231 22.94 20.90 -120.95
C SER A 231 22.99 19.86 -122.09
N MET A 232 21.99 18.98 -122.21
CA MET A 232 21.90 18.00 -123.31
C MET A 232 21.21 18.52 -124.58
N LEU A 233 20.67 19.75 -124.57
CA LEU A 233 20.06 20.38 -125.75
C LEU A 233 21.03 21.28 -126.55
N SER A 234 22.31 21.38 -126.15
CA SER A 234 23.34 22.12 -126.89
C SER A 234 24.22 21.26 -127.81
N TRP A 235 23.87 19.99 -128.03
CA TRP A 235 24.57 19.05 -128.91
C TRP A 235 23.65 18.50 -130.01
N LEU A 236 23.02 19.39 -130.78
CA LEU A 236 22.48 19.05 -132.10
C LEU A 236 23.53 19.39 -133.17
N PRO A 237 24.13 18.39 -133.83
CA PRO A 237 24.97 18.63 -134.99
C PRO A 237 24.11 19.21 -136.12
N ARG A 238 24.57 20.30 -136.74
CA ARG A 238 24.11 20.77 -138.04
C ARG A 238 24.36 19.66 -139.08
N PHE A 239 23.41 18.74 -139.25
CA PHE A 239 23.37 17.83 -140.38
C PHE A 239 22.75 18.54 -141.58
N SER A 240 23.60 19.10 -142.44
CA SER A 240 23.26 19.41 -143.82
C SER A 240 23.22 18.12 -144.63
N CYS A 241 22.08 17.43 -144.64
CA CYS A 241 21.82 16.34 -145.57
C CYS A 241 20.94 16.88 -146.71
N SER A 242 21.50 16.93 -147.91
CA SER A 242 20.76 17.04 -149.16
C SER A 242 19.97 15.74 -149.37
N LEU A 243 18.88 15.59 -148.63
CA LEU A 243 17.91 14.52 -148.83
C LEU A 243 17.07 14.86 -150.04
N THR A 244 16.96 13.90 -150.94
CA THR A 244 16.12 14.02 -152.13
C THR A 244 14.65 14.06 -151.69
N HIS A 245 13.80 14.75 -152.44
CA HIS A 245 12.37 14.95 -152.14
C HIS A 245 11.59 13.63 -151.89
N GLN A 246 12.15 12.48 -152.26
CA GLN A 246 11.57 11.15 -152.05
C GLN A 246 11.89 10.57 -150.66
N GLU A 247 13.07 10.83 -150.10
CA GLU A 247 13.47 10.38 -148.75
C GLU A 247 12.81 11.22 -147.64
N VAL A 248 12.56 12.51 -147.90
CA VAL A 248 11.77 13.36 -146.99
C VAL A 248 10.31 12.90 -146.95
N ARG A 249 9.77 12.38 -148.06
CA ARG A 249 8.37 11.93 -148.13
C ARG A 249 8.15 10.57 -147.47
N SER A 250 9.14 9.65 -147.56
CA SER A 250 9.11 8.40 -146.79
C SER A 250 9.32 8.68 -145.30
N ALA A 251 10.27 9.53 -144.93
CA ALA A 251 10.49 9.91 -143.54
C ALA A 251 9.28 10.64 -142.93
N LEU A 252 8.61 11.54 -143.68
CA LEU A 252 7.37 12.19 -143.23
C LEU A 252 6.19 11.22 -143.13
N SER A 253 6.14 10.19 -143.99
CA SER A 253 5.12 9.14 -143.89
C SER A 253 5.38 8.20 -142.72
N GLU A 254 6.65 7.88 -142.43
CA GLU A 254 7.06 7.07 -141.29
C GLU A 254 6.86 7.83 -139.98
N THR A 255 7.15 9.13 -139.94
CA THR A 255 6.84 9.96 -138.78
C THR A 255 5.35 10.20 -138.61
N ALA A 256 4.56 10.33 -139.69
CA ALA A 256 3.10 10.42 -139.60
C ALA A 256 2.49 9.12 -139.05
N LYS A 257 2.96 7.96 -139.51
CA LYS A 257 2.55 6.65 -138.95
C LYS A 257 2.99 6.49 -137.50
N ALA A 258 4.22 6.87 -137.15
CA ALA A 258 4.68 6.85 -135.77
C ALA A 258 3.86 7.82 -134.89
N TYR A 259 3.40 8.94 -135.44
CA TYR A 259 2.54 9.89 -134.71
C TYR A 259 1.11 9.35 -134.53
N GLU A 260 0.55 8.65 -135.53
CA GLU A 260 -0.72 7.94 -135.39
C GLU A 260 -0.62 6.80 -134.37
N GLU A 261 0.45 6.00 -134.39
CA GLU A 261 0.71 4.95 -133.38
C GLU A 261 0.88 5.54 -131.97
N LEU A 262 1.60 6.66 -131.82
CA LEU A 262 1.72 7.38 -130.54
C LEU A 262 0.37 7.94 -130.08
N ARG A 263 -0.47 8.42 -130.99
CA ARG A 263 -1.80 8.94 -130.70
C ARG A 263 -2.78 7.82 -130.32
N GLU A 264 -2.62 6.62 -130.89
CA GLU A 264 -3.36 5.42 -130.50
C GLU A 264 -2.90 4.88 -129.13
N GLN A 265 -1.62 5.08 -128.77
CA GLN A 265 -1.08 4.74 -127.44
C GLN A 265 -1.37 5.78 -126.35
N GLU A 266 -1.66 7.02 -126.73
CA GLU A 266 -2.03 8.10 -125.82
C GLU A 266 -3.16 7.72 -124.83
N PRO A 267 -4.30 7.14 -125.25
CA PRO A 267 -5.34 6.72 -124.30
C PRO A 267 -4.89 5.60 -123.36
N VAL A 268 -4.04 4.67 -123.83
CA VAL A 268 -3.48 3.58 -123.02
C VAL A 268 -2.57 4.13 -121.92
N TRP A 269 -1.77 5.15 -122.24
CA TRP A 269 -0.94 5.84 -121.26
C TRP A 269 -1.76 6.64 -120.27
N HIS A 270 -2.84 7.30 -120.70
CA HIS A 270 -3.75 8.00 -119.78
C HIS A 270 -4.41 7.03 -118.80
N GLU A 271 -4.90 5.87 -119.28
CA GLU A 271 -5.46 4.81 -118.44
C GLU A 271 -4.41 4.27 -117.45
N SER A 272 -3.19 3.99 -117.90
CA SER A 272 -2.09 3.56 -117.01
C SER A 272 -1.70 4.62 -115.98
N ILE A 273 -1.74 5.92 -116.35
CA ILE A 273 -1.45 7.04 -115.44
C ILE A 273 -2.55 7.17 -114.39
N ASP A 274 -3.82 7.01 -114.78
CA ASP A 274 -4.95 7.06 -113.86
C ASP A 274 -4.96 5.84 -112.92
N GLU A 275 -4.67 4.63 -113.41
CA GLU A 275 -4.48 3.44 -112.56
C GLU A 275 -3.34 3.63 -111.54
N LEU A 276 -2.21 4.20 -111.97
CA LEU A 276 -1.10 4.52 -111.07
C LEU A 276 -1.47 5.61 -110.06
N ARG A 277 -2.34 6.56 -110.44
CA ARG A 277 -2.86 7.59 -109.54
C ARG A 277 -3.79 6.97 -108.49
N ASP A 278 -4.71 6.11 -108.90
CA ASP A 278 -5.64 5.40 -108.02
C ASP A 278 -4.88 4.49 -107.04
N LEU A 279 -3.87 3.74 -107.52
CA LEU A 279 -2.98 2.96 -106.66
C LEU A 279 -2.20 3.85 -105.69
N SER A 280 -1.71 5.01 -106.14
CA SER A 280 -1.02 5.98 -105.27
C SER A 280 -1.96 6.55 -104.21
N GLU A 281 -3.21 6.86 -104.55
CA GLU A 281 -4.22 7.34 -103.61
C GLU A 281 -4.62 6.26 -102.61
N HIS A 282 -4.78 5.02 -103.07
CA HIS A 282 -5.03 3.87 -102.20
C HIS A 282 -3.90 3.63 -101.20
N GLN A 283 -2.64 3.64 -101.66
CA GLN A 283 -1.46 3.53 -100.79
C GLN A 283 -1.38 4.69 -99.79
N LYS A 284 -1.71 5.92 -100.21
CA LYS A 284 -1.76 7.07 -99.29
C LYS A 284 -2.84 6.88 -98.22
N ALA A 285 -4.01 6.37 -98.58
CA ALA A 285 -5.08 6.08 -97.64
C ALA A 285 -4.69 4.97 -96.65
N GLU A 286 -4.04 3.90 -97.14
CA GLU A 286 -3.54 2.81 -96.30
C GLU A 286 -2.46 3.31 -95.33
N ILE A 287 -1.49 4.11 -95.80
CA ILE A 287 -0.46 4.73 -94.94
C ILE A 287 -1.11 5.65 -93.90
N ALA A 288 -2.14 6.41 -94.27
CA ALA A 288 -2.87 7.25 -93.32
C ALA A 288 -3.60 6.41 -92.25
N GLN A 289 -4.22 5.30 -92.64
CA GLN A 289 -4.86 4.37 -91.70
C GLN A 289 -3.84 3.71 -90.76
N GLN A 290 -2.68 3.28 -91.29
CA GLN A 290 -1.59 2.73 -90.50
C GLN A 290 -1.04 3.76 -89.50
N ARG A 291 -0.89 5.03 -89.90
CA ARG A 291 -0.47 6.11 -88.99
C ARG A 291 -1.43 6.29 -87.82
N VAL A 292 -2.74 6.32 -88.08
CA VAL A 292 -3.76 6.41 -87.02
C VAL A 292 -3.70 5.19 -86.09
N HIS A 293 -3.47 3.98 -86.64
CA HIS A 293 -3.32 2.78 -85.82
C HIS A 293 -2.07 2.85 -84.94
N VAL A 294 -0.93 3.30 -85.48
CA VAL A 294 0.31 3.50 -84.71
C VAL A 294 0.11 4.54 -83.61
N GLU A 295 -0.53 5.68 -83.90
CA GLU A 295 -0.86 6.69 -82.89
C GLU A 295 -1.72 6.12 -81.76
N HIS A 296 -2.70 5.26 -82.08
CA HIS A 296 -3.51 4.58 -81.07
C HIS A 296 -2.71 3.62 -80.19
N LEU A 297 -1.79 2.86 -80.81
CA LEU A 297 -0.90 1.95 -80.08
C LEU A 297 0.08 2.71 -79.18
N VAL A 298 0.68 3.79 -79.66
CA VAL A 298 1.55 4.67 -78.87
C VAL A 298 0.79 5.22 -77.65
N ALA A 299 -0.41 5.76 -77.85
CA ALA A 299 -1.24 6.25 -76.75
C ALA A 299 -1.72 5.14 -75.79
N ALA A 300 -1.75 3.87 -76.23
CA ALA A 300 -2.05 2.74 -75.37
C ALA A 300 -0.82 2.30 -74.55
N VAL A 301 0.38 2.34 -75.15
CA VAL A 301 1.65 2.09 -74.47
C VAL A 301 1.91 3.16 -73.40
N GLU A 302 1.74 4.44 -73.73
CA GLU A 302 1.91 5.54 -72.76
C GLU A 302 0.96 5.39 -71.55
N ARG A 303 -0.29 4.96 -71.78
CA ARG A 303 -1.23 4.67 -70.69
C ARG A 303 -0.78 3.49 -69.83
N ARG A 304 -0.23 2.44 -70.44
CA ARG A 304 0.29 1.27 -69.72
C ARG A 304 1.55 1.60 -68.93
N GLU A 305 2.44 2.43 -69.46
CA GLU A 305 3.62 2.91 -68.76
C GLU A 305 3.23 3.74 -67.54
N ALA A 306 2.26 4.66 -67.68
CA ALA A 306 1.72 5.41 -66.54
C ALA A 306 1.09 4.49 -65.48
N GLU A 307 0.31 3.47 -65.87
CA GLU A 307 -0.23 2.48 -64.94
C GLU A 307 0.88 1.70 -64.21
N ILE A 308 1.97 1.35 -64.90
CA ILE A 308 3.12 0.65 -64.30
C ILE A 308 3.86 1.56 -63.30
N GLU A 309 4.03 2.84 -63.61
CA GLU A 309 4.61 3.83 -62.71
C GLU A 309 3.75 4.05 -61.45
N GLU A 310 2.42 4.11 -61.58
CA GLU A 310 1.53 4.20 -60.44
C GLU A 310 1.58 2.94 -59.56
N LEU A 311 1.62 1.75 -60.17
CA LEU A 311 1.72 0.49 -59.46
C LEU A 311 3.08 0.31 -58.77
N SER A 312 4.19 0.75 -59.37
CA SER A 312 5.51 0.71 -58.74
C SER A 312 5.58 1.66 -57.55
N ALA A 313 5.07 2.89 -57.69
CA ALA A 313 4.97 3.83 -56.58
C ALA A 313 4.05 3.31 -55.45
N ALA A 314 2.97 2.60 -55.78
CA ALA A 314 2.10 1.97 -54.79
C ALA A 314 2.81 0.81 -54.07
N LYS A 315 3.60 0.00 -54.79
CA LYS A 315 4.42 -1.07 -54.20
C LYS A 315 5.43 -0.51 -53.20
N ASP A 316 6.18 0.53 -53.58
CA ASP A 316 7.18 1.16 -52.71
C ASP A 316 6.55 1.68 -51.40
N ARG A 317 5.37 2.32 -51.48
CA ARG A 317 4.62 2.78 -50.29
C ARG A 317 4.18 1.62 -49.39
N LEU A 318 3.80 0.48 -49.98
CA LEU A 318 3.41 -0.70 -49.21
C LEU A 318 4.62 -1.38 -48.55
N GLU A 319 5.77 -1.40 -49.22
CA GLU A 319 7.02 -1.91 -48.66
C GLU A 319 7.51 -1.02 -47.50
N GLU A 320 7.45 0.31 -47.66
CA GLU A 320 7.76 1.25 -46.58
C GLU A 320 6.83 1.07 -45.38
N ARG A 321 5.51 0.93 -45.61
CA ARG A 321 4.54 0.65 -44.55
C ARG A 321 4.79 -0.72 -43.89
N GLY A 322 5.20 -1.72 -44.66
CA GLY A 322 5.60 -3.02 -44.15
C GLY A 322 6.79 -2.92 -43.19
N ALA A 323 7.85 -2.21 -43.61
CA ALA A 323 9.02 -1.97 -42.79
C ALA A 323 8.69 -1.18 -41.50
N GLN A 324 7.79 -0.20 -41.57
CA GLN A 324 7.31 0.54 -40.40
C GLN A 324 6.57 -0.37 -39.40
N LEU A 325 5.69 -1.25 -39.89
CA LEU A 325 4.97 -2.20 -39.04
C LEU A 325 5.90 -3.25 -38.42
N GLU A 326 6.90 -3.74 -39.16
CA GLU A 326 7.92 -4.65 -38.61
C GLU A 326 8.76 -3.98 -37.52
N ALA A 327 9.11 -2.70 -37.70
CA ALA A 327 9.79 -1.93 -36.67
C ALA A 327 8.91 -1.71 -35.42
N GLN A 328 7.61 -1.43 -35.60
CA GLN A 328 6.66 -1.29 -34.48
C GLN A 328 6.44 -2.61 -33.73
N LEU A 329 6.37 -3.73 -34.45
CA LEU A 329 6.30 -5.07 -33.85
C LEU A 329 7.57 -5.37 -33.06
N GLY A 330 8.75 -5.09 -33.61
CA GLY A 330 10.01 -5.26 -32.90
C GLY A 330 10.13 -4.41 -31.63
N ALA A 331 9.64 -3.17 -31.66
CA ALA A 331 9.58 -2.31 -30.48
C ALA A 331 8.61 -2.87 -29.43
N SER A 332 7.42 -3.31 -29.85
CA SER A 332 6.41 -3.90 -28.95
C SER A 332 6.90 -5.21 -28.32
N ASP A 333 7.62 -6.05 -29.08
CA ASP A 333 8.23 -7.28 -28.57
C ASP A 333 9.33 -6.99 -27.53
N ALA A 334 10.13 -5.93 -27.75
CA ALA A 334 11.12 -5.48 -26.79
C ALA A 334 10.47 -5.01 -25.48
N GLU A 335 9.42 -4.18 -25.56
CA GLU A 335 8.64 -3.72 -24.41
C GLU A 335 7.98 -4.89 -23.65
N LEU A 336 7.38 -5.84 -24.37
CA LEU A 336 6.81 -7.06 -23.77
C LEU A 336 7.88 -7.92 -23.09
N SER A 337 9.09 -7.97 -23.65
CA SER A 337 10.20 -8.72 -23.04
C SER A 337 10.70 -8.05 -21.75
N GLU A 338 10.76 -6.72 -21.71
CA GLU A 338 11.12 -5.93 -20.53
C GLU A 338 10.06 -6.08 -19.43
N ALA A 339 8.77 -5.90 -19.78
CA ALA A 339 7.66 -6.09 -18.86
C ALA A 339 7.62 -7.52 -18.27
N ARG A 340 7.96 -8.55 -19.07
CA ARG A 340 8.10 -9.94 -18.58
C ARG A 340 9.26 -10.10 -17.59
N GLN A 341 10.40 -9.45 -17.82
CA GLN A 341 11.52 -9.48 -16.89
C GLN A 341 11.19 -8.76 -15.58
N GLU A 342 10.51 -7.60 -15.65
CA GLU A 342 10.03 -6.89 -14.45
C GLU A 342 9.02 -7.72 -13.66
N ALA A 343 8.07 -8.36 -14.34
CA ALA A 343 7.11 -9.26 -13.70
C ALA A 343 7.81 -10.45 -13.01
N GLN A 344 8.86 -11.03 -13.63
CA GLN A 344 9.66 -12.09 -13.00
C GLN A 344 10.43 -11.60 -11.77
N ARG A 345 11.00 -10.38 -11.82
CA ARG A 345 11.65 -9.75 -10.66
C ARG A 345 10.64 -9.53 -9.52
N GLY A 346 9.47 -8.97 -9.83
CA GLY A 346 8.40 -8.79 -8.84
C GLY A 346 7.90 -10.11 -8.24
N GLN A 347 7.80 -11.18 -9.03
CA GLN A 347 7.47 -12.52 -8.52
C GLN A 347 8.55 -13.08 -7.59
N ALA A 348 9.84 -12.88 -7.90
CA ALA A 348 10.95 -13.31 -7.06
C ALA A 348 10.97 -12.56 -5.72
N GLU A 349 10.77 -11.24 -5.75
CA GLU A 349 10.66 -10.40 -4.55
C GLU A 349 9.46 -10.80 -3.69
N ALA A 350 8.30 -11.01 -4.30
CA ALA A 350 7.10 -11.48 -3.58
C ALA A 350 7.32 -12.86 -2.95
N ALA A 351 8.02 -13.77 -3.63
CA ALA A 351 8.38 -15.07 -3.06
C ALA A 351 9.35 -14.94 -1.87
N GLN A 352 10.32 -14.03 -1.94
CA GLN A 352 11.24 -13.74 -0.84
C GLN A 352 10.51 -13.15 0.38
N LEU A 353 9.61 -12.19 0.17
CA LEU A 353 8.79 -11.60 1.24
C LEU A 353 7.88 -12.64 1.89
N ARG A 354 7.28 -13.55 1.11
CA ARG A 354 6.47 -14.66 1.66
C ARG A 354 7.30 -15.61 2.53
N ARG A 355 8.55 -15.91 2.14
CA ARG A 355 9.47 -16.73 2.96
C ARG A 355 9.82 -16.01 4.27
N SER A 356 10.16 -14.72 4.20
CA SER A 356 10.47 -13.92 5.39
C SER A 356 9.28 -13.81 6.35
N LEU A 357 8.07 -13.60 5.81
CA LEU A 357 6.85 -13.57 6.61
C LEU A 357 6.56 -14.92 7.29
N ALA A 358 6.74 -16.03 6.57
CA ALA A 358 6.57 -17.37 7.13
C ALA A 358 7.60 -17.65 8.24
N GLU A 359 8.83 -17.18 8.09
CA GLU A 359 9.87 -17.28 9.12
C GLU A 359 9.53 -16.44 10.36
N GLN A 360 9.09 -15.19 10.19
CA GLN A 360 8.62 -14.33 11.28
C GLN A 360 7.41 -14.95 12.01
N GLN A 361 6.48 -15.57 11.28
CA GLN A 361 5.35 -16.27 11.89
C GLN A 361 5.80 -17.47 12.73
N ARG A 362 6.77 -18.25 12.25
CA ARG A 362 7.36 -19.35 13.05
C ARG A 362 8.05 -18.84 14.30
N GLN A 363 8.81 -17.74 14.20
CA GLN A 363 9.44 -17.11 15.36
C GLN A 363 8.40 -16.60 16.37
N ALA A 364 7.34 -15.94 15.90
CA ALA A 364 6.25 -15.47 16.76
C ALA A 364 5.50 -16.64 17.43
N GLN A 365 5.29 -17.76 16.73
CA GLN A 365 4.70 -18.97 17.30
C GLN A 365 5.60 -19.58 18.39
N ALA A 366 6.91 -19.67 18.14
CA ALA A 366 7.86 -20.18 19.12
C ALA A 366 7.91 -19.30 20.39
N VAL A 367 7.88 -17.97 20.24
CA VAL A 367 7.81 -17.04 21.38
C VAL A 367 6.48 -17.18 22.14
N ALA A 368 5.37 -17.31 21.43
CA ALA A 368 4.06 -17.51 22.06
C ALA A 368 3.98 -18.84 22.83
N GLU A 369 4.62 -19.89 22.33
CA GLU A 369 4.73 -21.18 23.02
C GLU A 369 5.63 -21.09 24.25
N ALA A 370 6.79 -20.43 24.16
CA ALA A 370 7.66 -20.19 25.31
C ALA A 370 6.95 -19.40 26.42
N LEU A 371 6.21 -18.34 26.08
CA LEU A 371 5.43 -17.56 27.05
C LEU A 371 4.31 -18.38 27.69
N ARG A 372 3.72 -19.34 26.98
CA ARG A 372 2.72 -20.25 27.55
C ARG A 372 3.34 -21.18 28.58
N VAL A 373 4.52 -21.74 28.28
CA VAL A 373 5.26 -22.58 29.22
C VAL A 373 5.61 -21.79 30.48
N GLU A 374 6.17 -20.58 30.33
CA GLU A 374 6.49 -19.71 31.46
C GLU A 374 5.25 -19.34 32.29
N CYS A 375 4.10 -19.06 31.65
CA CYS A 375 2.85 -18.82 32.37
C CYS A 375 2.40 -20.02 33.21
N VAL A 376 2.57 -21.24 32.70
CA VAL A 376 2.23 -22.48 33.44
C VAL A 376 3.19 -22.66 34.61
N GLU A 377 4.50 -22.48 34.41
CA GLU A 377 5.51 -22.54 35.48
C GLU A 377 5.22 -21.52 36.59
N GLN A 378 4.86 -20.28 36.23
CA GLN A 378 4.46 -19.26 37.19
C GLN A 378 3.16 -19.61 37.94
N GLN A 379 2.23 -20.32 37.31
CA GLN A 379 1.02 -20.79 37.98
C GLN A 379 1.34 -21.89 38.99
N VAL A 380 2.17 -22.88 38.62
CA VAL A 380 2.63 -23.94 39.53
C VAL A 380 3.36 -23.32 40.72
N ALA A 381 4.31 -22.41 40.49
CA ALA A 381 5.03 -21.73 41.56
C ALA A 381 4.09 -20.92 42.49
N LYS A 382 3.03 -20.32 41.96
CA LYS A 382 2.00 -19.63 42.77
C LYS A 382 1.18 -20.60 43.61
N GLU A 383 0.86 -21.78 43.10
CA GLU A 383 0.14 -22.82 43.85
C GLU A 383 1.02 -23.40 44.96
N GLU A 384 2.28 -23.71 44.67
CA GLU A 384 3.25 -24.16 45.69
C GLU A 384 3.44 -23.13 46.81
N LEU A 385 3.51 -21.84 46.46
CA LEU A 385 3.60 -20.76 47.44
C LEU A 385 2.33 -20.66 48.31
N ARG A 386 1.14 -20.86 47.72
CA ARG A 386 -0.13 -20.89 48.47
C ARG A 386 -0.16 -22.06 49.44
N ASP A 387 0.25 -23.25 48.99
CA ASP A 387 0.31 -24.44 49.85
C ASP A 387 1.30 -24.26 51.00
N ALA A 388 2.47 -23.66 50.73
CA ALA A 388 3.45 -23.34 51.76
C ALA A 388 2.90 -22.33 52.78
N LEU A 389 2.19 -21.30 52.33
CA LEU A 389 1.58 -20.29 53.19
C LEU A 389 0.45 -20.90 54.04
N GLN A 390 -0.33 -21.82 53.48
CA GLN A 390 -1.35 -22.56 54.22
C GLN A 390 -0.72 -23.42 55.32
N ARG A 391 0.33 -24.20 55.01
CA ARG A 391 1.07 -25.00 56.01
C ARG A 391 1.64 -24.13 57.12
N GLN A 392 2.19 -22.96 56.78
CA GLN A 392 2.71 -22.01 57.78
C GLN A 392 1.59 -21.47 58.68
N THR A 393 0.42 -21.18 58.10
CA THR A 393 -0.75 -20.72 58.86
C THR A 393 -1.23 -21.81 59.82
N GLU A 394 -1.32 -23.06 59.37
CA GLU A 394 -1.66 -24.22 60.21
C GLU A 394 -0.65 -24.39 61.37
N GLN A 395 0.65 -24.29 61.09
CA GLN A 395 1.68 -24.31 62.14
C GLN A 395 1.55 -23.16 63.14
N GLN A 396 1.27 -21.94 62.68
CA GLN A 396 1.01 -20.79 63.57
C GLN A 396 -0.21 -21.05 64.46
N THR A 397 -1.29 -21.61 63.91
CA THR A 397 -2.47 -21.94 64.73
C THR A 397 -2.17 -23.00 65.78
N LEU A 398 -1.38 -24.03 65.46
CA LEU A 398 -0.95 -25.05 66.42
C LEU A 398 -0.05 -24.48 67.52
N LEU A 399 0.91 -23.62 67.15
CA LEU A 399 1.78 -22.94 68.12
C LEU A 399 0.98 -21.99 69.02
N GLN A 400 0.00 -21.28 68.48
CA GLN A 400 -0.89 -20.42 69.25
C GLN A 400 -1.70 -21.24 70.26
N GLN A 401 -2.30 -22.35 69.84
CA GLN A 401 -3.02 -23.26 70.74
C GLN A 401 -2.11 -23.80 71.86
N SER A 402 -0.85 -24.15 71.54
CA SER A 402 0.13 -24.59 72.53
C SER A 402 0.49 -23.47 73.53
N LEU A 403 0.67 -22.24 73.04
CA LEU A 403 0.89 -21.06 73.88
C LEU A 403 -0.29 -20.80 74.82
N ASP A 404 -1.51 -20.88 74.33
CA ASP A 404 -2.73 -20.67 75.13
C ASP A 404 -2.83 -21.74 76.24
N VAL A 405 -2.50 -23.01 75.95
CA VAL A 405 -2.45 -24.09 76.95
C VAL A 405 -1.35 -23.84 78.00
N LEU A 406 -0.17 -23.40 77.58
CA LEU A 406 0.93 -23.07 78.50
C LEU A 406 0.60 -21.86 79.37
N GLN A 407 -0.05 -20.84 78.81
CA GLN A 407 -0.53 -19.67 79.55
C GLN A 407 -1.56 -20.07 80.60
N ALA A 408 -2.57 -20.87 80.24
CA ALA A 408 -3.56 -21.38 81.18
C ALA A 408 -2.90 -22.21 82.31
N ARG A 409 -1.89 -23.02 81.99
CA ARG A 409 -1.12 -23.77 83.00
C ARG A 409 -0.32 -22.85 83.91
N HIS A 410 0.31 -21.81 83.36
CA HIS A 410 1.06 -20.82 84.14
C HIS A 410 0.13 -20.01 85.05
N GLU A 411 -1.05 -19.63 84.58
CA GLU A 411 -2.07 -18.95 85.40
C GLU A 411 -2.53 -19.83 86.55
N ALA A 412 -2.76 -21.13 86.32
CA ALA A 412 -3.08 -22.09 87.37
C ALA A 412 -1.96 -22.21 88.42
N LEU A 413 -0.70 -22.35 87.97
CA LEU A 413 0.46 -22.39 88.87
C LEU A 413 0.66 -21.07 89.64
N ALA A 414 0.36 -19.92 89.01
CA ALA A 414 0.43 -18.62 89.67
C ALA A 414 -0.65 -18.46 90.74
N LEU A 415 -1.86 -19.00 90.51
CA LEU A 415 -2.91 -19.08 91.51
C LEU A 415 -2.50 -19.99 92.67
N GLU A 416 -1.99 -21.20 92.40
CA GLU A 416 -1.46 -22.11 93.42
C GLU A 416 -0.33 -21.46 94.25
N ALA A 417 0.59 -20.77 93.58
CA ALA A 417 1.67 -20.03 94.25
C ALA A 417 1.15 -18.89 95.13
N ALA A 418 0.12 -18.16 94.67
CA ALA A 418 -0.53 -17.11 95.45
C ALA A 418 -1.26 -17.68 96.67
N GLU A 419 -1.96 -18.81 96.51
CA GLU A 419 -2.60 -19.53 97.62
C GLU A 419 -1.57 -20.01 98.65
N LEU A 420 -0.45 -20.59 98.20
CA LEU A 420 0.66 -20.99 99.06
C LEU A 420 1.30 -19.79 99.76
N GLN A 421 1.49 -18.66 99.08
CA GLN A 421 1.97 -17.42 99.71
C GLN A 421 0.99 -16.89 100.75
N GLU A 422 -0.32 -16.96 100.50
CA GLU A 422 -1.36 -16.55 101.43
C GLU A 422 -1.39 -17.50 102.65
N GLU A 423 -1.26 -18.82 102.45
CA GLU A 423 -1.08 -19.81 103.51
C GLU A 423 0.20 -19.56 104.32
N LEU A 424 1.32 -19.26 103.66
CA LEU A 424 2.57 -18.90 104.32
C LEU A 424 2.43 -17.58 105.08
N ARG A 425 1.70 -16.58 104.58
CA ARG A 425 1.36 -15.35 105.32
C ARG A 425 0.50 -15.66 106.54
N ARG A 426 -0.48 -16.56 106.42
CA ARG A 426 -1.30 -17.04 107.55
C ARG A 426 -0.44 -17.76 108.60
N ARG A 427 0.55 -18.56 108.18
CA ARG A 427 1.49 -19.26 109.07
C ARG A 427 2.58 -18.33 109.66
N ASN A 428 3.00 -17.30 108.94
CA ASN A 428 3.94 -16.26 109.42
C ASN A 428 3.27 -15.23 110.34
N ALA A 429 1.94 -15.13 110.35
CA ALA A 429 1.20 -14.31 111.31
C ALA A 429 1.18 -14.90 112.73
N THR A 430 1.58 -16.16 112.89
CA THR A 430 1.99 -16.71 114.20
C THR A 430 3.49 -16.49 114.38
N GLN A 431 3.80 -15.70 115.39
CA GLN A 431 5.14 -15.28 115.81
C GLN A 431 6.11 -16.46 115.93
N THR A 432 6.97 -16.63 114.92
CA THR A 432 8.21 -17.39 115.02
C THR A 432 9.39 -16.44 114.87
N GLN A 433 10.19 -16.38 115.93
CA GLN A 433 11.50 -15.76 115.96
C GLN A 433 12.37 -16.30 114.82
N GLU A 434 13.06 -15.36 114.17
CA GLU A 434 14.38 -15.51 113.57
C GLU A 434 14.69 -16.87 112.91
N SER A 435 14.34 -16.98 111.62
CA SER A 435 15.11 -17.82 110.70
C SER A 435 15.49 -17.00 109.48
N GLN A 436 16.69 -16.41 109.55
CA GLN A 436 17.42 -15.94 108.37
C GLN A 436 17.55 -17.11 107.39
N THR A 437 16.90 -17.02 106.23
CA THR A 437 17.32 -17.80 105.07
C THR A 437 18.48 -17.05 104.42
N GLU A 438 19.69 -17.49 104.72
CA GLU A 438 20.85 -17.24 103.88
C GLU A 438 20.52 -17.73 102.48
N ILE A 439 20.16 -16.80 101.58
CA ILE A 439 20.20 -17.05 100.15
C ILE A 439 21.69 -17.22 99.84
N CYS A 440 22.11 -18.47 99.72
CA CYS A 440 23.46 -18.83 99.30
C CYS A 440 23.80 -18.06 98.02
N GLY A 441 24.93 -17.35 98.04
CA GLY A 441 25.45 -16.56 96.93
C GLY A 441 25.86 -17.29 95.62
N PRO A 442 25.92 -18.63 95.46
CA PRO A 442 26.29 -19.22 94.17
C PRO A 442 25.21 -19.09 93.10
N ASP A 443 23.92 -19.23 93.46
CA ASP A 443 22.84 -19.28 92.45
C ASP A 443 22.52 -17.90 91.87
N LEU A 444 22.60 -16.85 92.70
CA LEU A 444 22.52 -15.45 92.24
C LEU A 444 23.73 -15.03 91.38
N GLN A 445 24.91 -15.59 91.65
CA GLN A 445 26.10 -15.37 90.82
C GLN A 445 26.01 -16.12 89.49
N GLN A 446 25.37 -17.29 89.46
CA GLN A 446 25.14 -18.03 88.23
C GLN A 446 24.12 -17.30 87.33
N GLU A 447 22.97 -16.86 87.87
CA GLU A 447 21.99 -16.10 87.08
C GLU A 447 22.53 -14.74 86.63
N GLN A 448 23.34 -14.05 87.46
CA GLN A 448 24.05 -12.85 87.00
C GLN A 448 25.11 -13.18 85.93
N GLY A 449 25.79 -14.31 86.02
CA GLY A 449 26.73 -14.78 85.01
C GLY A 449 26.05 -15.06 83.66
N GLU A 450 24.91 -15.74 83.68
CA GLU A 450 24.11 -16.04 82.49
C GLU A 450 23.51 -14.77 81.88
N ALA A 451 22.99 -13.86 82.70
CA ALA A 451 22.52 -12.54 82.23
C ALA A 451 23.64 -11.70 81.61
N SER A 452 24.87 -11.80 82.16
CA SER A 452 26.06 -11.15 81.60
C SER A 452 26.44 -11.75 80.25
N GLN A 453 26.43 -13.08 80.13
CA GLN A 453 26.72 -13.77 78.87
C GLN A 453 25.67 -13.46 77.80
N LEU A 454 24.38 -13.45 78.15
CA LEU A 454 23.30 -13.07 77.25
C LEU A 454 23.42 -11.61 76.77
N ARG A 455 23.86 -10.69 77.63
CA ARG A 455 24.15 -9.30 77.22
C ARG A 455 25.29 -9.23 76.21
N VAL A 456 26.40 -9.93 76.46
CA VAL A 456 27.54 -9.96 75.53
C VAL A 456 27.12 -10.54 74.17
N VAL A 457 26.35 -11.64 74.16
CA VAL A 457 25.87 -12.26 72.91
C VAL A 457 24.91 -11.33 72.15
N MET A 458 24.01 -10.63 72.85
CA MET A 458 23.14 -9.64 72.21
C MET A 458 23.92 -8.46 71.64
N GLU A 459 24.93 -7.97 72.35
CA GLU A 459 25.75 -6.83 71.92
C GLU A 459 26.64 -7.21 70.72
N GLU A 460 27.18 -8.44 70.69
CA GLU A 460 27.91 -8.97 69.54
C GLU A 460 27.00 -9.16 68.31
N LEU A 461 25.78 -9.65 68.49
CA LEU A 461 24.77 -9.74 67.42
C LEU A 461 24.40 -8.35 66.88
N GLN A 462 24.19 -7.36 67.76
CA GLN A 462 23.90 -5.99 67.35
C GLN A 462 25.08 -5.33 66.61
N MET A 463 26.32 -5.62 67.02
CA MET A 463 27.52 -5.17 66.29
C MET A 463 27.62 -5.80 64.92
N ARG A 464 27.43 -7.12 64.80
CA ARG A 464 27.47 -7.83 63.50
C ARG A 464 26.40 -7.33 62.53
N VAL A 465 25.19 -7.04 63.03
CA VAL A 465 24.13 -6.44 62.20
C VAL A 465 24.50 -5.01 61.77
N ARG A 466 25.11 -4.21 62.65
CA ARG A 466 25.59 -2.87 62.28
C ARG A 466 26.71 -2.93 61.24
N ASP A 467 27.74 -3.74 61.45
CA ASP A 467 28.84 -3.94 60.49
C ASP A 467 28.34 -4.44 59.13
N MET A 468 27.34 -5.32 59.13
CA MET A 468 26.70 -5.81 57.90
C MET A 468 25.98 -4.67 57.16
N ILE A 469 25.21 -3.84 57.87
CA ILE A 469 24.54 -2.67 57.28
C ILE A 469 25.57 -1.63 56.77
N GLU A 470 26.68 -1.44 57.49
CA GLU A 470 27.77 -0.54 57.10
C GLU A 470 28.45 -1.04 55.81
N ARG A 471 28.74 -2.35 55.72
CA ARG A 471 29.31 -2.99 54.52
C ARG A 471 28.34 -2.95 53.34
N TYR A 472 27.05 -3.12 53.60
CA TYR A 472 26.00 -2.99 52.58
C TYR A 472 25.87 -1.55 52.07
N ARG A 473 26.04 -0.54 52.94
CA ARG A 473 26.09 0.87 52.55
C ARG A 473 27.34 1.25 51.78
N GLN A 474 28.47 0.60 52.02
CA GLN A 474 29.74 0.91 51.36
C GLN A 474 29.86 0.32 49.95
N ARG A 475 29.04 -0.67 49.58
CA ARG A 475 29.05 -1.29 48.24
C ARG A 475 27.68 -1.13 47.57
N PHE A 476 27.58 -0.24 46.59
CA PHE A 476 26.35 -0.04 45.81
C PHE A 476 26.39 -0.84 44.50
N GLY A 477 25.22 -1.33 44.04
CA GLY A 477 25.04 -1.92 42.72
C GLY A 477 24.81 -3.43 42.72
N SER A 478 25.30 -4.13 41.69
CA SER A 478 25.08 -5.58 41.49
C SER A 478 25.67 -6.45 42.62
N GLU A 479 26.77 -6.01 43.24
CA GLU A 479 27.40 -6.74 44.37
C GLU A 479 26.52 -6.75 45.64
N ALA A 480 25.72 -5.70 45.86
CA ALA A 480 24.79 -5.65 46.99
C ALA A 480 23.61 -6.62 46.81
N LYS A 481 23.26 -6.95 45.57
CA LYS A 481 22.25 -7.97 45.26
C LYS A 481 22.77 -9.39 45.47
N GLU A 482 24.02 -9.68 45.09
CA GLU A 482 24.62 -10.99 45.37
C GLU A 482 24.79 -11.23 46.88
N MET A 483 25.26 -10.25 47.65
CA MET A 483 25.38 -10.42 49.11
C MET A 483 24.03 -10.57 49.81
N ALA A 484 22.98 -9.91 49.32
CA ALA A 484 21.62 -10.11 49.84
C ALA A 484 21.12 -11.55 49.59
N ALA A 485 21.48 -12.11 48.44
CA ALA A 485 21.14 -13.47 48.05
C ALA A 485 21.90 -14.52 48.86
N ASP A 486 23.20 -14.31 49.04
CA ASP A 486 24.04 -15.21 49.85
C ASP A 486 23.61 -15.25 51.32
N LEU A 487 23.02 -14.17 51.83
CA LEU A 487 22.54 -14.07 53.22
C LEU A 487 21.07 -14.48 53.39
N GLY A 488 20.39 -14.91 52.32
CA GLY A 488 18.96 -15.30 52.36
C GLY A 488 18.02 -14.15 52.72
N MET A 489 18.48 -12.91 52.58
CA MET A 489 17.72 -11.69 52.89
C MET A 489 16.86 -11.23 51.71
N ASP A 490 16.98 -11.88 50.55
CA ASP A 490 16.22 -11.59 49.33
C ASP A 490 14.71 -11.55 49.55
N GLU A 491 14.20 -12.46 50.38
CA GLU A 491 12.77 -12.57 50.68
C GLU A 491 12.30 -11.39 51.56
N LEU A 492 13.16 -10.95 52.48
CA LEU A 492 12.90 -9.84 53.39
C LEU A 492 13.05 -8.50 52.67
N LEU A 493 14.03 -8.39 51.77
CA LEU A 493 14.19 -7.28 50.85
C LEU A 493 13.08 -7.25 49.81
N ARG A 494 12.58 -8.38 49.30
CA ARG A 494 11.38 -8.42 48.43
C ARG A 494 10.10 -8.03 49.18
N ARG A 495 9.95 -8.45 50.43
CA ARG A 495 8.80 -8.07 51.27
C ARG A 495 8.83 -6.58 51.64
N LEU A 496 9.99 -6.03 51.97
CA LEU A 496 10.16 -4.58 52.17
C LEU A 496 10.11 -3.81 50.84
N ALA A 497 10.56 -4.41 49.73
CA ALA A 497 10.49 -3.88 48.36
C ALA A 497 9.15 -4.15 47.66
N CYS A 498 8.13 -4.64 48.37
CA CYS A 498 6.73 -4.54 47.91
C CYS A 498 6.30 -3.05 47.81
N CYS A 499 7.13 -2.15 48.34
CA CYS A 499 7.29 -0.80 47.82
C CYS A 499 8.21 -0.80 46.58
N ASP A 500 7.65 -1.15 45.41
CA ASP A 500 8.22 -0.87 44.07
C ASP A 500 8.54 0.64 43.85
N CYS A 501 8.29 1.48 44.85
CA CYS A 501 8.68 2.88 44.93
C CYS A 501 10.11 3.12 45.46
N TRP A 502 10.74 2.20 46.20
CA TRP A 502 12.03 2.50 46.86
C TRP A 502 13.25 2.23 45.98
N LEU A 503 13.24 1.16 45.17
CA LEU A 503 14.26 0.94 44.11
C LEU A 503 13.99 1.78 42.84
N ARG A 504 12.81 2.41 42.74
CA ARG A 504 12.45 3.42 41.73
C ARG A 504 12.48 4.85 42.28
N GLU A 505 13.36 5.13 43.25
CA GLU A 505 14.01 6.45 43.34
C GLU A 505 15.08 6.61 42.23
N GLN A 506 14.75 6.12 41.04
CA GLN A 506 15.07 6.82 39.81
C GLN A 506 14.46 8.21 39.95
N THR A 507 15.33 9.15 40.34
CA THR A 507 15.08 10.59 40.43
C THR A 507 14.10 11.07 39.36
N ALA A 508 13.31 12.11 39.62
CA ALA A 508 12.41 12.70 38.62
C ALA A 508 13.08 12.90 37.24
N PHE A 509 14.41 13.10 37.22
CA PHE A 509 15.25 13.14 36.03
C PHE A 509 15.23 11.87 35.18
N GLN A 510 15.23 10.67 35.76
CA GLN A 510 15.23 9.43 34.98
C GLN A 510 13.84 9.16 34.37
N ARG A 511 12.75 9.50 35.07
CA ARG A 511 11.40 9.48 34.47
C ARG A 511 11.27 10.48 33.34
N LEU A 512 11.85 11.68 33.50
CA LEU A 512 11.91 12.69 32.44
C LEU A 512 12.81 12.25 31.28
N TYR A 513 13.89 11.52 31.56
CA TYR A 513 14.78 10.96 30.55
C TYR A 513 14.08 9.88 29.73
N ASP A 514 13.40 8.95 30.40
CA ASP A 514 12.66 7.87 29.75
C ASP A 514 11.47 8.43 28.94
N ASP A 515 10.73 9.41 29.47
CA ASP A 515 9.68 10.11 28.73
C ASP A 515 10.26 10.89 27.54
N GLY A 516 11.41 11.53 27.71
CA GLY A 516 12.17 12.19 26.64
C GLY A 516 12.56 11.23 25.52
N LEU A 517 13.10 10.05 25.86
CA LEU A 517 13.43 8.98 24.92
C LEU A 517 12.18 8.48 24.17
N LEU A 518 11.07 8.24 24.88
CA LEU A 518 9.81 7.83 24.26
C LEU A 518 9.25 8.91 23.32
N ARG A 519 9.46 10.19 23.62
CA ARG A 519 9.03 11.30 22.77
C ARG A 519 9.90 11.43 21.52
N VAL A 520 11.21 11.24 21.66
CA VAL A 520 12.15 11.18 20.51
C VAL A 520 11.80 10.01 19.60
N ASN A 521 11.54 8.83 20.16
CA ASN A 521 11.18 7.64 19.36
C ASN A 521 9.86 7.85 18.61
N ARG A 522 8.84 8.45 19.25
CA ARG A 522 7.59 8.84 18.57
C ARG A 522 7.81 9.83 17.42
N LEU A 523 8.74 10.79 17.58
CA LEU A 523 9.08 11.74 16.52
C LEU A 523 9.82 11.07 15.35
N GLU A 524 10.70 10.11 15.61
CA GLU A 524 11.36 9.33 14.55
C GLU A 524 10.37 8.48 13.76
N GLN A 525 9.39 7.87 14.43
CA GLN A 525 8.30 7.14 13.77
C GLN A 525 7.42 8.05 12.90
N LEU A 526 7.12 9.27 13.37
CA LEU A 526 6.39 10.27 12.59
C LEU A 526 7.18 10.73 11.36
N ARG A 527 8.50 10.98 11.50
CA ARG A 527 9.37 11.33 10.36
C ARG A 527 9.41 10.20 9.33
N GLU A 528 9.55 8.96 9.78
CA GLU A 528 9.52 7.79 8.91
C GLU A 528 8.18 7.64 8.18
N LYS A 529 7.05 7.91 8.86
CA LYS A 529 5.73 7.93 8.21
C LYS A 529 5.64 9.01 7.13
N VAL A 530 6.12 10.22 7.42
CA VAL A 530 6.16 11.32 6.45
C VAL A 530 7.07 11.01 5.27
N ARG A 531 8.23 10.35 5.47
CA ARG A 531 9.09 9.87 4.37
C ARG A 531 8.34 8.92 3.45
N ARG A 532 7.62 7.95 4.03
CA ARG A 532 6.82 7.00 3.25
C ARG A 532 5.74 7.71 2.44
N GLU A 533 5.07 8.71 3.00
CA GLU A 533 4.06 9.49 2.28
C GLU A 533 4.67 10.38 1.19
N ARG A 534 5.82 11.02 1.43
CA ARG A 534 6.56 11.77 0.41
C ARG A 534 7.04 10.90 -0.75
N ASN A 535 7.58 9.71 -0.45
CA ASN A 535 8.00 8.75 -1.47
C ASN A 535 6.82 8.27 -2.32
N LYS A 536 5.64 8.06 -1.71
CA LYS A 536 4.41 7.74 -2.43
C LYS A 536 3.96 8.86 -3.38
N LEU A 537 4.28 10.12 -3.07
CA LEU A 537 3.95 11.29 -3.89
C LEU A 537 5.01 11.63 -4.95
N GLY A 538 6.07 10.83 -5.08
CA GLY A 538 7.13 11.06 -6.07
C GLY A 538 7.99 12.31 -5.81
N LEU A 539 7.89 12.90 -4.61
CA LEU A 539 8.74 14.02 -4.20
C LEU A 539 10.09 13.44 -3.78
N THR A 540 11.06 13.44 -4.70
CA THR A 540 12.43 12.97 -4.44
C THR A 540 13.01 13.73 -3.26
N ALA A 541 13.37 12.98 -2.22
CA ALA A 541 13.83 13.51 -0.95
C ALA A 541 15.20 14.18 -1.11
N ASP A 542 15.19 15.49 -1.33
CA ASP A 542 16.42 16.28 -1.30
C ASP A 542 16.74 16.61 0.17
N ARG A 543 17.69 15.84 0.73
CA ARG A 543 18.51 16.03 1.95
C ARG A 543 18.46 14.87 2.93
N ASP A 544 19.65 14.39 3.27
CA ASP A 544 19.95 13.48 4.39
C ASP A 544 19.54 14.13 5.72
N GLU A 545 18.28 13.96 6.12
CA GLU A 545 17.79 14.38 7.43
C GLU A 545 18.43 13.50 8.52
N VAL A 546 19.39 14.09 9.23
CA VAL A 546 20.08 13.48 10.38
C VAL A 546 19.06 13.07 11.46
N SER A 547 19.24 11.87 12.04
CA SER A 547 18.43 11.38 13.18
C SER A 547 18.34 12.43 14.29
N VAL A 548 17.19 12.49 14.96
CA VAL A 548 16.95 13.48 16.03
C VAL A 548 17.99 13.33 17.13
N LEU A 549 18.36 12.10 17.50
CA LEU A 549 19.41 11.85 18.50
C LEU A 549 20.77 12.36 18.03
N ALA A 550 21.14 12.06 16.78
CA ALA A 550 22.39 12.55 16.20
C ALA A 550 22.41 14.09 16.04
N ALA A 551 21.25 14.72 15.82
CA ALA A 551 21.12 16.17 15.78
C ALA A 551 21.22 16.80 17.18
N VAL A 552 20.67 16.14 18.20
CA VAL A 552 20.77 16.57 19.61
C VAL A 552 22.20 16.40 20.13
N GLU A 553 22.87 15.28 19.83
CA GLU A 553 24.28 15.04 20.18
C GLU A 553 25.24 16.03 19.51
N LYS A 554 24.96 16.41 18.26
CA LYS A 554 25.73 17.42 17.52
C LYS A 554 25.32 18.86 17.85
N SER A 555 24.19 19.05 18.54
CA SER A 555 23.78 20.39 18.93
C SER A 555 24.70 20.92 20.02
N ASP A 556 25.23 22.12 19.80
CA ASP A 556 25.99 22.86 20.79
C ASP A 556 25.00 23.27 21.90
N LEU A 557 24.71 22.37 22.86
CA LEU A 557 23.81 22.57 24.01
C LEU A 557 24.38 23.60 25.01
N ARG A 558 24.78 24.78 24.51
CA ARG A 558 25.38 25.89 25.27
C ARG A 558 24.44 26.37 26.38
N GLY A 559 23.13 26.35 26.14
CA GLY A 559 22.13 26.72 27.15
C GLY A 559 22.11 25.77 28.35
N LEU A 560 22.20 24.45 28.13
CA LEU A 560 22.20 23.46 29.21
C LEU A 560 23.53 23.51 30.01
N ARG A 561 24.66 23.73 29.31
CA ARG A 561 25.95 23.98 29.96
C ARG A 561 25.96 25.27 30.79
N GLN A 562 25.37 26.36 30.29
CA GLN A 562 25.24 27.62 31.05
C GLN A 562 24.35 27.45 32.29
N MET A 563 23.24 26.70 32.18
CA MET A 563 22.39 26.40 33.34
C MET A 563 23.11 25.58 34.41
N LEU A 564 23.86 24.55 34.00
CA LEU A 564 24.66 23.73 34.93
C LEU A 564 25.81 24.51 35.56
N GLN A 565 26.40 25.48 34.84
CA GLN A 565 27.42 26.38 35.38
C GLN A 565 26.82 27.43 36.33
N ALA A 566 25.65 27.98 36.03
CA ALA A 566 24.94 28.92 36.90
C ALA A 566 24.47 28.27 38.22
N GLY A 567 24.06 26.98 38.18
CA GLY A 567 23.74 26.20 39.38
C GLY A 567 24.95 25.88 40.25
N ARG A 568 26.15 25.78 39.67
CA ARG A 568 27.40 25.60 40.45
C ARG A 568 27.91 26.91 41.08
N ALA A 569 27.66 28.05 40.44
CA ALA A 569 28.03 29.35 40.99
C ALA A 569 27.14 29.76 42.19
N SER A 570 25.91 29.26 42.27
CA SER A 570 24.95 29.59 43.35
C SER A 570 25.12 28.75 44.63
N ASN A 571 25.84 27.63 44.58
CA ASN A 571 26.13 26.81 45.77
C ASN A 571 27.50 27.11 46.41
N ALA A 572 28.28 28.03 45.85
CA ALA A 572 29.59 28.40 46.40
C ALA A 572 29.51 29.46 47.52
N ASP A 573 28.38 30.18 47.64
CA ASP A 573 28.21 31.23 48.64
C ASP A 573 27.16 30.83 49.71
N GLY A 574 27.65 30.12 50.74
CA GLY A 574 27.31 30.38 52.15
C GLY A 574 25.91 30.04 52.66
N ILE A 575 25.78 28.89 53.34
CA ILE A 575 24.95 28.77 54.55
C ILE A 575 25.74 27.98 55.59
N GLY A 576 26.37 28.71 56.51
CA GLY A 576 26.91 28.14 57.74
C GLY A 576 25.75 27.75 58.66
N PHE A 577 25.71 26.49 59.09
CA PHE A 577 24.84 26.05 60.17
C PHE A 577 25.66 25.90 61.44
N GLY A 578 25.45 26.84 62.36
CA GLY A 578 25.95 26.81 63.72
C GLY A 578 25.17 25.85 64.62
N GLU A 579 25.87 25.41 65.65
CA GLU A 579 25.37 24.67 66.81
C GLU A 579 24.23 25.43 67.53
N ALA A 580 23.17 24.71 67.89
CA ALA A 580 22.33 25.06 69.04
C ALA A 580 21.59 23.82 69.58
N THR A 581 21.95 23.48 70.81
CA THR A 581 21.26 22.64 71.80
C THR A 581 19.91 23.24 72.21
N GLN A 582 18.86 22.42 72.37
CA GLN A 582 18.07 22.30 73.62
C GLN A 582 16.80 21.43 73.48
N ALA A 583 16.51 20.78 74.61
CA ALA A 583 15.44 19.83 74.87
C ALA A 583 14.02 20.44 74.88
N ARG A 584 13.00 19.61 74.58
CA ARG A 584 11.76 19.47 75.37
C ARG A 584 10.78 18.44 74.78
N GLY A 585 10.28 17.56 75.65
CA GLY A 585 8.85 17.29 75.79
C GLY A 585 8.23 16.18 74.94
N LEU A 586 8.14 14.98 75.53
CA LEU A 586 7.01 14.05 75.34
C LEU A 586 5.67 14.79 75.62
N PRO A 587 4.56 14.39 75.00
CA PRO A 587 3.68 13.50 75.76
C PRO A 587 2.95 12.40 74.94
N GLU A 588 2.70 11.33 75.70
CA GLU A 588 1.48 10.51 75.81
C GLU A 588 0.78 9.91 74.58
N ALA A 589 0.69 8.59 74.68
CA ALA A 589 -0.21 7.70 73.98
C ALA A 589 -1.69 8.11 74.13
N ARG A 590 -2.44 7.97 73.03
CA ARG A 590 -3.86 7.65 73.08
C ARG A 590 -4.19 6.51 72.13
N SER A 591 -4.58 5.41 72.78
CA SER A 591 -5.43 4.32 72.30
C SER A 591 -6.75 4.87 71.74
N LEU A 592 -7.22 4.27 70.63
CA LEU A 592 -8.58 3.77 70.37
C LEU A 592 -8.91 3.80 68.86
N GLY A 593 -9.45 2.69 68.35
CA GLY A 593 -10.28 2.70 67.15
C GLY A 593 -9.99 1.60 66.13
N SER A 594 -10.37 0.36 66.43
CA SER A 594 -10.60 -0.66 65.41
C SER A 594 -11.75 -0.22 64.50
N VAL A 595 -11.49 -0.05 63.20
CA VAL A 595 -12.53 0.20 62.20
C VAL A 595 -12.61 -1.04 61.30
N SER A 596 -13.78 -1.68 61.36
CA SER A 596 -14.15 -2.85 60.58
C SER A 596 -14.33 -2.48 59.10
N LEU A 597 -13.72 -3.28 58.20
CA LEU A 597 -13.95 -3.26 56.77
C LEU A 597 -15.34 -3.85 56.43
N PRO A 598 -16.15 -3.23 55.56
CA PRO A 598 -17.35 -3.87 55.03
C PRO A 598 -17.02 -4.76 53.84
N THR A 599 -17.47 -6.01 53.94
CA THR A 599 -17.49 -7.04 52.89
C THR A 599 -18.39 -6.60 51.73
N LEU A 600 -17.83 -6.47 50.52
CA LEU A 600 -18.61 -6.23 49.30
C LEU A 600 -19.15 -7.56 48.76
N HIS A 601 -20.48 -7.71 48.82
CA HIS A 601 -21.20 -8.74 48.07
C HIS A 601 -21.25 -8.35 46.58
N THR A 602 -20.70 -9.20 45.71
CA THR A 602 -20.89 -9.11 44.26
C THR A 602 -22.21 -9.79 43.88
N SER A 603 -23.29 -9.01 43.80
CA SER A 603 -24.54 -9.48 43.21
C SER A 603 -24.44 -9.51 41.68
N SER A 604 -24.34 -10.71 41.12
CA SER A 604 -24.53 -11.01 39.71
C SER A 604 -25.99 -10.76 39.32
N SER A 605 -26.26 -9.71 38.54
CA SER A 605 -27.55 -9.48 37.88
C SER A 605 -27.44 -9.80 36.40
N SER A 606 -28.09 -10.88 35.99
CA SER A 606 -28.28 -11.28 34.61
C SER A 606 -29.26 -10.33 33.90
N PHE A 607 -28.86 -9.83 32.72
CA PHE A 607 -29.74 -9.08 31.83
C PHE A 607 -30.53 -10.07 30.94
N PRO A 608 -31.86 -9.94 30.80
CA PRO A 608 -32.63 -10.75 29.87
C PRO A 608 -32.56 -10.17 28.45
N VAL A 609 -32.10 -10.99 27.51
CA VAL A 609 -32.15 -10.75 26.06
C VAL A 609 -33.61 -10.76 25.61
N LYS A 610 -34.13 -9.60 25.17
CA LYS A 610 -35.43 -9.51 24.49
C LYS A 610 -35.27 -9.87 23.02
N ASN A 611 -35.91 -10.97 22.63
CA ASN A 611 -36.10 -11.40 21.25
C ASN A 611 -36.88 -10.35 20.45
N LEU A 612 -36.22 -9.74 19.46
CA LEU A 612 -36.88 -8.94 18.42
C LEU A 612 -37.35 -9.88 17.31
N LYS A 613 -38.68 -10.10 17.26
CA LYS A 613 -39.37 -10.64 16.08
C LYS A 613 -39.32 -9.59 14.97
N LEU A 614 -38.69 -9.93 13.85
CA LEU A 614 -38.77 -9.20 12.59
C LEU A 614 -39.95 -9.76 11.80
N ASP A 615 -41.03 -8.98 11.73
CA ASP A 615 -42.17 -9.22 10.83
C ASP A 615 -41.75 -8.90 9.38
N SER A 616 -41.84 -9.90 8.52
CA SER A 616 -41.65 -9.81 7.09
C SER A 616 -42.94 -9.37 6.41
N SER A 617 -43.09 -8.05 6.17
CA SER A 617 -44.15 -7.53 5.30
C SER A 617 -43.64 -7.40 3.85
N GLN A 618 -43.88 -8.44 3.06
CA GLN A 618 -43.80 -8.38 1.59
C GLN A 618 -44.91 -7.47 1.06
N LYS A 619 -44.54 -6.33 0.46
CA LYS A 619 -45.41 -5.60 -0.48
C LYS A 619 -44.87 -5.76 -1.90
N GLY A 620 -45.56 -6.59 -2.67
CA GLY A 620 -45.32 -6.79 -4.10
C GLY A 620 -45.72 -5.56 -4.91
N TYR A 621 -44.80 -5.09 -5.75
CA TYR A 621 -45.11 -4.14 -6.83
C TYR A 621 -45.38 -4.92 -8.12
N ARG A 622 -46.65 -5.00 -8.51
CA ARG A 622 -47.07 -5.34 -9.88
C ARG A 622 -46.77 -4.14 -10.78
N ARG A 623 -45.90 -4.29 -11.78
CA ARG A 623 -45.86 -3.37 -12.93
C ARG A 623 -46.76 -3.91 -14.03
N SER A 624 -47.75 -3.08 -14.35
CA SER A 624 -48.68 -3.18 -15.46
C SER A 624 -47.95 -2.91 -16.77
N THR A 625 -48.02 -3.84 -17.72
CA THR A 625 -47.76 -3.58 -19.13
C THR A 625 -49.02 -2.96 -19.74
N LYS A 626 -48.87 -1.80 -20.41
CA LYS A 626 -49.83 -1.30 -21.38
C LYS A 626 -49.10 -0.57 -22.50
N THR A 627 -49.32 -1.10 -23.71
CA THR A 627 -49.18 -0.54 -25.06
C THR A 627 -47.83 0.01 -25.46
#